data_AF-A0A7Y0JWL0-F1
#
_entry.id   AF-A0A7Y0JWL0-F1
#
_cell.length_a   1.000
_cell.length_b   1.000
_cell.length_c   1.000
_cell.angle_alpha   90.00
_cell.angle_beta   90.00
_cell.angle_gamma   90.00
#
_symmetry.space_group_name_H-M   'P 1'
#
loop_
_entity.id
_entity.type
_entity.pdbx_description
1 polymer ?
#
loop_
_entity_poly.entity_id
_entity_poly.type
_entity_poly.pdbx_seq_one_letter_code
_entity_poly.pdbx_strand_id
1 'polypeptide(L)'
;MPTPTASGPRQSNEVDRDHAEAGYGMAPADLVAALRMMGAAGCNLEDSDHAGGGLRDPDRQAAWLRAVRQAASDDGYGLVINARVDVFAGPFFAGAGPEIQEELLPEAVRTTIPVRHEVC
;
A
#
# COMPACT_ATOMS: atom_id res chain seq x y z
N MET A 1 14.42 36.72 29.24
CA MET A 1 14.35 36.27 27.83
C MET A 1 13.50 35.01 27.79
N PRO A 2 12.23 35.04 27.38
CA PRO A 2 11.48 33.80 27.15
C PRO A 2 11.92 33.20 25.80
N THR A 3 12.16 31.89 25.79
CA THR A 3 12.45 31.09 24.61
C THR A 3 11.24 31.03 23.67
N PRO A 4 11.41 31.09 22.34
CA PRO A 4 10.30 30.94 21.42
C PRO A 4 9.89 29.47 21.35
N THR A 5 8.71 29.16 21.89
CA THR A 5 7.96 27.96 21.52
C THR A 5 7.55 28.09 20.06
N ALA A 6 8.07 27.25 19.18
CA ALA A 6 7.62 27.16 17.79
C ALA A 6 6.20 26.57 17.75
N SER A 7 5.19 27.41 17.93
CA SER A 7 3.82 27.14 17.53
C SER A 7 3.70 27.40 16.02
N GLY A 8 4.14 26.43 15.21
CA GLY A 8 3.69 26.34 13.84
C GLY A 8 2.35 25.59 13.81
N PRO A 9 1.35 25.99 13.01
CA PRO A 9 0.16 25.19 12.83
C PRO A 9 0.58 23.85 12.20
N ARG A 10 0.34 22.72 12.89
CA ARG A 10 0.31 21.43 12.22
C ARG A 10 -0.75 21.56 11.14
N GLN A 11 -0.36 21.42 9.88
CA GLN A 11 -1.31 21.43 8.77
C GLN A 11 -2.27 20.27 9.00
N SER A 12 -3.47 20.58 9.48
CA SER A 12 -4.59 19.67 9.54
C SER A 12 -4.96 19.32 8.10
N ASN A 13 -4.56 18.12 7.67
CA ASN A 13 -5.15 17.26 6.63
C ASN A 13 -4.24 16.01 6.49
N GLU A 14 -4.35 15.10 7.46
CA GLU A 14 -3.43 13.96 7.68
C GLU A 14 -4.20 12.64 7.83
N VAL A 15 -5.32 12.50 7.13
CA VAL A 15 -6.07 11.24 7.02
C VAL A 15 -6.18 10.95 5.52
N ASP A 16 -5.70 9.79 5.08
CA ASP A 16 -5.76 9.19 3.73
C ASP A 16 -4.69 9.55 2.66
N ARG A 17 -3.69 10.42 2.92
CA ARG A 17 -2.68 10.71 1.87
C ARG A 17 -1.64 9.63 1.60
N ASP A 18 -1.65 8.54 2.36
CA ASP A 18 -0.69 7.44 2.23
C ASP A 18 -1.32 6.17 1.62
N HIS A 19 -2.64 6.12 1.39
CA HIS A 19 -3.29 4.92 0.84
C HIS A 19 -3.46 5.06 -0.67
N ALA A 20 -2.57 4.42 -1.43
CA ALA A 20 -2.55 4.51 -2.90
C ALA A 20 -3.42 3.44 -3.57
N GLU A 21 -4.33 2.82 -2.81
CA GLU A 21 -5.20 1.72 -3.23
C GLU A 21 -4.37 0.63 -3.93
N ALA A 22 -4.87 0.11 -5.04
CA ALA A 22 -4.15 -0.83 -5.89
C ALA A 22 -3.31 -0.10 -6.98
N GLY A 23 -2.94 1.17 -6.77
CA GLY A 23 -2.14 2.00 -7.69
C GLY A 23 -2.95 2.71 -8.79
N TYR A 24 -4.27 2.81 -8.65
CA TYR A 24 -5.18 3.53 -9.56
C TYR A 24 -5.06 3.18 -11.06
N GLY A 25 -4.57 1.97 -11.39
CA GLY A 25 -4.31 1.54 -12.76
C GLY A 25 -3.12 2.25 -13.44
N MET A 26 -2.30 2.97 -12.68
CA MET A 26 -1.12 3.67 -13.19
C MET A 26 0.03 2.71 -13.46
N ALA A 27 0.92 3.09 -14.38
CA ALA A 27 2.22 2.45 -14.47
C ALA A 27 3.05 2.76 -13.21
N PRO A 28 3.95 1.85 -12.78
CA PRO A 28 4.73 2.03 -11.55
C PRO A 28 5.51 3.35 -11.48
N ALA A 29 6.14 3.77 -12.57
CA ALA A 29 6.90 5.03 -12.61
C ALA A 29 6.00 6.27 -12.47
N ASP A 30 4.82 6.25 -13.09
CA ASP A 30 3.85 7.35 -13.00
C ASP A 30 3.31 7.48 -11.57
N LEU A 31 3.03 6.34 -10.92
CA LEU A 31 2.61 6.30 -9.52
C LEU A 31 3.69 6.90 -8.61
N VAL A 32 4.95 6.49 -8.78
CA VAL A 32 6.09 7.00 -8.01
C VAL A 32 6.25 8.52 -8.21
N ALA A 33 6.15 9.01 -9.44
CA ALA A 33 6.23 10.43 -9.75
C ALA A 33 5.10 11.23 -9.08
N ALA A 34 3.87 10.69 -9.10
CA ALA A 34 2.72 11.30 -8.43
C ALA A 34 2.92 11.36 -6.90
N LEU A 35 3.35 10.26 -6.28
CA LEU A 35 3.63 10.20 -4.85
C LEU A 35 4.73 11.19 -4.44
N ARG A 36 5.78 11.29 -5.25
CA ARG A 36 6.87 12.25 -5.04
C ARG A 36 6.38 13.69 -5.13
N MET A 37 5.58 14.01 -6.15
CA MET A 37 5.00 15.34 -6.34
C MET A 37 4.16 15.76 -5.12
N MET A 38 3.47 14.81 -4.50
CA MET A 38 2.69 15.04 -3.27
C MET A 38 3.53 15.12 -2.00
N GLY A 39 4.83 14.80 -2.07
CA GLY A 39 5.74 14.79 -0.93
C GLY A 39 5.51 13.62 0.03
N ALA A 40 4.95 12.51 -0.45
CA ALA A 40 4.74 11.32 0.38
C ALA A 40 6.08 10.77 0.89
N ALA A 41 6.13 10.23 2.10
CA ALA A 41 7.29 9.48 2.57
C ALA A 41 7.12 7.96 2.31
N GLY A 42 5.87 7.52 2.21
CA GLY A 42 5.51 6.14 1.92
C GLY A 42 4.09 6.01 1.41
N CYS A 43 3.70 4.78 1.07
CA CYS A 43 2.34 4.47 0.68
C CYS A 43 1.96 3.02 1.04
N ASN A 44 0.66 2.80 1.20
CA ASN A 44 0.05 1.49 1.27
C ASN A 44 -0.46 1.11 -0.13
N LEU A 45 -0.11 -0.10 -0.56
CA LEU A 45 -0.53 -0.66 -1.84
C LEU A 45 -1.20 -2.01 -1.64
N GLU A 46 -2.46 -2.10 -2.00
CA GLU A 46 -3.29 -3.29 -1.79
C GLU A 46 -3.34 -4.21 -3.02
N ASP A 47 -3.74 -5.46 -2.80
CA ASP A 47 -3.85 -6.53 -3.80
C ASP A 47 -5.26 -6.70 -4.37
N SER A 48 -6.20 -5.81 -4.03
CA SER A 48 -7.54 -5.79 -4.62
C SER A 48 -7.51 -5.55 -6.14
N ASP A 49 -8.21 -6.40 -6.89
CA ASP A 49 -8.47 -6.24 -8.32
C ASP A 49 -9.80 -5.51 -8.53
N HIS A 50 -9.72 -4.18 -8.61
CA HIS A 50 -10.87 -3.30 -8.82
C HIS A 50 -11.53 -3.48 -10.21
N ALA A 51 -10.83 -4.07 -11.19
CA ALA A 51 -11.37 -4.28 -12.53
C ALA A 51 -12.03 -5.66 -12.68
N GLY A 52 -11.40 -6.70 -12.14
CA GLY A 52 -11.89 -8.08 -12.21
C GLY A 52 -12.85 -8.47 -11.09
N GLY A 53 -12.82 -7.75 -9.96
CA GLY A 53 -13.51 -8.12 -8.73
C GLY A 53 -12.77 -9.26 -8.01
N GLY A 54 -12.29 -8.99 -6.80
CA GLY A 54 -11.54 -9.96 -5.98
C GLY A 54 -10.11 -9.51 -5.72
N LEU A 55 -9.19 -10.46 -5.63
CA LEU A 55 -7.77 -10.22 -5.34
C LEU A 55 -6.90 -10.62 -6.53
N ARG A 56 -5.80 -9.90 -6.71
CA ARG A 56 -4.76 -10.25 -7.67
C ARG A 56 -4.09 -11.56 -7.28
N ASP A 57 -3.54 -12.22 -8.28
CA ASP A 57 -2.58 -13.30 -8.06
C ASP A 57 -1.37 -12.78 -7.23
N PRO A 58 -0.95 -13.48 -6.17
CA PRO A 58 0.12 -13.02 -5.28
C PRO A 58 1.46 -12.75 -5.98
N ASP A 59 1.83 -13.57 -6.95
CA ASP A 59 3.10 -13.40 -7.68
C ASP A 59 3.02 -12.18 -8.60
N ARG A 60 1.85 -11.94 -9.21
CA ARG A 60 1.61 -10.70 -9.97
C ARG A 60 1.67 -9.47 -9.08
N GLN A 61 1.08 -9.52 -7.89
CA GLN A 61 1.15 -8.41 -6.94
C GLN A 61 2.59 -8.14 -6.51
N ALA A 62 3.34 -9.18 -6.15
CA ALA A 62 4.74 -9.05 -5.74
C ALA A 62 5.62 -8.50 -6.87
N ALA A 63 5.43 -8.96 -8.12
CA ALA A 63 6.11 -8.42 -9.29
C ALA A 63 5.78 -6.93 -9.53
N TRP A 64 4.52 -6.53 -9.34
CA TRP A 64 4.12 -5.14 -9.50
C TRP A 64 4.70 -4.23 -8.40
N LEU A 65 4.66 -4.66 -7.13
CA LEU A 65 5.27 -3.92 -6.01
C LEU A 65 6.78 -3.74 -6.20
N ARG A 66 7.47 -4.76 -6.74
CA ARG A 66 8.89 -4.60 -7.13
C ARG A 66 9.09 -3.53 -8.19
N ALA A 67 8.24 -3.50 -9.21
CA ALA A 67 8.37 -2.50 -10.26
C ALA A 67 8.19 -1.07 -9.70
N VAL A 68 7.29 -0.90 -8.73
CA VAL A 68 7.13 0.39 -8.00
C VAL A 68 8.40 0.70 -7.19
N ARG A 69 8.95 -0.28 -6.46
CA ARG A 69 10.19 -0.10 -5.70
C ARG A 69 11.38 0.23 -6.61
N GLN A 70 11.49 -0.43 -7.75
CA GLN A 70 12.55 -0.18 -8.74
C GLN A 70 12.43 1.23 -9.30
N ALA A 71 11.23 1.65 -9.70
CA ALA A 71 11.01 3.00 -10.21
C ALA A 71 11.35 4.09 -9.18
N ALA A 72 11.01 3.87 -7.89
CA ALA A 72 11.41 4.77 -6.81
C ALA A 72 12.94 4.80 -6.64
N SER A 73 13.60 3.64 -6.74
CA SER A 73 15.06 3.52 -6.62
C SER A 73 15.79 4.20 -7.79
N ASP A 74 15.29 4.03 -9.01
CA ASP A 74 15.84 4.66 -10.23
C ASP A 74 15.74 6.20 -10.17
N ASP A 75 14.69 6.73 -9.53
CA ASP A 75 14.49 8.18 -9.28
C ASP A 75 15.20 8.69 -8.00
N GLY A 76 15.92 7.82 -7.29
CA GLY A 76 16.59 8.15 -6.02
C GLY A 76 15.62 8.59 -4.92
N TYR A 77 14.37 8.15 -5.00
CA TYR A 77 13.31 8.47 -4.06
C TYR A 77 13.16 7.35 -3.03
N GLY A 78 13.48 7.66 -1.77
CA GLY A 78 13.41 6.72 -0.63
C GLY A 78 11.98 6.39 -0.18
N LEU A 79 11.07 6.11 -1.11
CA LEU A 79 9.67 5.80 -0.85
C LEU A 79 9.55 4.48 -0.06
N VAL A 80 8.86 4.53 1.07
CA VAL A 80 8.50 3.33 1.85
C VAL A 80 7.21 2.72 1.29
N ILE A 81 7.24 1.44 0.91
CA ILE A 81 6.06 0.74 0.39
C ILE A 81 5.59 -0.27 1.43
N ASN A 82 4.32 -0.15 1.84
CA ASN A 82 3.65 -1.10 2.70
C ASN A 82 2.67 -1.93 1.85
N ALA A 83 2.97 -3.22 1.70
CA ALA A 83 2.12 -4.14 0.95
C ALA A 83 0.92 -4.56 1.82
N ARG A 84 -0.26 -4.08 1.45
CA ARG A 84 -1.52 -4.42 2.10
C ARG A 84 -2.15 -5.64 1.43
N VAL A 85 -2.72 -6.52 2.24
CA VAL A 85 -3.42 -7.73 1.79
C VAL A 85 -4.87 -7.66 2.22
N ASP A 86 -5.78 -7.74 1.26
CA ASP A 86 -7.21 -7.52 1.44
C ASP A 86 -8.03 -8.82 1.52
N VAL A 87 -7.38 -9.96 1.79
CA VAL A 87 -8.02 -11.27 2.01
C VAL A 87 -9.20 -11.21 2.98
N PHE A 88 -9.10 -10.38 4.03
CA PHE A 88 -10.17 -10.20 5.01
C PHE A 88 -11.19 -9.11 4.65
N ALA A 89 -10.84 -8.19 3.74
CA ALA A 89 -11.62 -6.99 3.47
C ALA A 89 -12.96 -7.32 2.79
N GLY A 90 -12.94 -8.13 1.73
CA GLY A 90 -14.15 -8.54 1.00
C GLY A 90 -15.20 -9.21 1.91
N PRO A 91 -14.84 -10.29 2.62
CA PRO A 91 -15.74 -10.94 3.58
C PRO A 91 -16.24 -10.00 4.68
N PHE A 92 -15.36 -9.16 5.22
CA PHE A 92 -15.74 -8.18 6.24
C PHE A 92 -16.82 -7.21 5.74
N PHE A 93 -16.64 -6.64 4.53
CA PHE A 93 -17.65 -5.76 3.93
C PHE A 93 -18.94 -6.50 3.53
N ALA A 94 -18.87 -7.82 3.32
CA ALA A 94 -20.04 -8.69 3.11
C ALA A 94 -20.76 -9.09 4.41
N GLY A 95 -20.28 -8.65 5.58
CA GLY A 95 -20.90 -8.94 6.88
C GLY A 95 -20.47 -10.26 7.52
N ALA A 96 -19.34 -10.83 7.09
CA ALA A 96 -18.73 -11.98 7.74
C ALA A 96 -18.40 -11.68 9.22
N GLY A 97 -18.76 -12.59 10.12
CA GLY A 97 -18.33 -12.55 11.51
C GLY A 97 -16.85 -12.93 11.67
N PRO A 98 -16.27 -12.70 12.86
CA PRO A 98 -14.86 -12.95 13.15
C PRO A 98 -14.45 -14.42 12.96
N GLU A 99 -15.37 -15.37 13.04
CA GLU A 99 -15.15 -16.80 12.81
C GLU A 99 -14.53 -17.12 11.44
N ILE A 100 -14.83 -16.34 10.40
CA ILE A 100 -14.27 -16.53 9.06
C ILE A 100 -12.78 -16.13 8.99
N GLN A 101 -12.28 -15.33 9.95
CA GLN A 101 -10.89 -14.87 9.93
C GLN A 101 -9.89 -16.03 10.09
N GLU A 102 -10.22 -17.03 10.91
CA GLU A 102 -9.32 -18.18 11.11
C GLU A 102 -9.20 -19.03 9.84
N GLU A 103 -10.30 -19.18 9.09
CA GLU A 103 -10.33 -19.92 7.82
C GLU A 103 -9.55 -19.21 6.71
N LEU A 104 -9.50 -17.88 6.73
CA LEU A 104 -8.81 -17.06 5.74
C LEU A 104 -7.31 -16.86 6.03
N LEU A 105 -6.86 -17.17 7.25
CA LEU A 105 -5.48 -16.96 7.66
C LEU A 105 -4.45 -17.70 6.78
N PRO A 106 -4.64 -18.97 6.38
CA PRO A 106 -3.71 -19.65 5.48
C PRO A 106 -3.51 -18.91 4.15
N GLU A 107 -4.59 -18.35 3.58
CA GLU A 107 -4.51 -17.57 2.35
C GLU A 107 -3.82 -16.22 2.55
N ALA A 108 -4.10 -15.50 3.64
CA ALA A 108 -3.40 -14.26 3.95
C ALA A 108 -1.88 -14.49 4.13
N VAL A 109 -1.49 -15.60 4.75
CA VAL A 109 -0.08 -15.99 4.86
C VAL A 109 0.50 -16.33 3.49
N ARG A 110 -0.19 -17.13 2.68
CA ARG A 110 0.26 -17.49 1.32
C ARG A 110 0.51 -16.25 0.46
N THR A 111 -0.37 -15.25 0.51
CA THR A 111 -0.25 -14.02 -0.28
C THR A 111 0.92 -13.12 0.16
N THR A 112 1.29 -13.13 1.44
CA THR A 112 2.42 -12.32 1.94
C THR A 112 3.80 -12.95 1.71
N ILE A 113 3.87 -14.28 1.52
CA ILE A 113 5.15 -15.00 1.33
C ILE A 113 5.92 -14.50 0.08
N PRO A 114 5.30 -14.39 -1.11
CA PRO A 114 5.97 -13.85 -2.29
C PRO A 114 6.57 -12.49 -2.00
N VAL A 115 5.77 -11.53 -1.51
CA VAL A 115 6.24 -10.15 -1.23
C VAL A 115 7.50 -10.12 -0.34
N ARG A 116 7.58 -10.96 0.70
CA ARG A 116 8.74 -11.01 1.61
C ARG A 116 10.04 -11.47 0.96
N HIS A 117 9.98 -12.40 0.01
CA HIS A 117 11.17 -12.93 -0.66
C HIS A 117 11.63 -12.03 -1.82
N GLU A 118 10.82 -11.03 -2.16
CA GLU A 118 10.83 -10.43 -3.48
C GLU A 118 10.98 -8.91 -3.46
N VAL A 119 10.42 -8.21 -2.47
CA VAL A 119 10.30 -6.73 -2.44
C VAL A 119 11.28 -6.07 -1.45
N CYS A 120 11.93 -6.84 -0.57
CA CYS A 120 12.97 -6.36 0.36
C CYS A 120 14.35 -6.25 -0.30
#